data_AF-V8NDG6-F1
#
_entry.id   AF-V8NDG6-F1
#
_cell.length_a   1.000
_cell.length_b   1.000
_cell.length_c   1.000
_cell.angle_alpha   90.00
_cell.angle_beta   90.00
_cell.angle_gamma   90.00
#
_symmetry.space_group_name_H-M   'P 1'
#
loop_
_entity.id
_entity.type
_entity.pdbx_description
1 polymer ?
#
loop_
_entity_poly.entity_id
_entity_poly.type
_entity_poly.pdbx_seq_one_letter_code
_entity_poly.pdbx_strand_id
1 'polypeptide(L)'
;CQEGVATLQKDLPAITLPEFSGSYRVKVIGNVKYRFYSLNIRRFELLHSTIEPMPGQGLRVSISNALAEMTGRWELKKHWLNDDGSFELKVDGISISVGLKLGSDSTGRPTVTTLDCNTHISNVNIDISGKWDYSQYRQHIKHRLFSGWATGCDKSVCRPGPQGKLQHKAWKRMGLQKEASQFGISTYFFNTAGDVYYKSESLNFWIVDEMVPREVKIRLNTSSFQPFIPQMKKLYPNMAMKLKVSPSSVPSLSISPESISLTPSVEVLFKALRCWDLLARLAEGFPLPLLDHLELSNPVLQAH
;
A
#
# COMPACT_ATOMS: atom_id res chain seq x y z
N CYS A 1 8.36 10.61 -0.10
CA CYS A 1 9.01 10.64 1.24
C CYS A 1 8.35 11.57 2.23
N GLN A 2 7.80 12.72 1.81
CA GLN A 2 7.18 13.69 2.72
C GLN A 2 6.09 13.08 3.62
N GLU A 3 5.26 12.18 3.09
CA GLU A 3 4.20 11.49 3.87
C GLU A 3 4.75 10.58 5.00
N GLY A 4 5.82 9.83 4.72
CA GLY A 4 6.46 8.97 5.73
C GLY A 4 7.12 9.79 6.84
N VAL A 5 7.74 10.91 6.46
CA VAL A 5 8.34 11.88 7.39
C VAL A 5 7.27 12.58 8.23
N ALA A 6 6.18 13.02 7.61
CA ALA A 6 5.06 13.65 8.31
C ALA A 6 4.38 12.69 9.31
N THR A 7 4.23 11.42 8.93
CA THR A 7 3.73 10.37 9.83
C THR A 7 4.67 10.19 11.03
N LEU A 8 5.97 10.07 10.76
CA LEU A 8 6.98 9.90 11.81
C LEU A 8 7.04 11.11 12.77
N GLN A 9 6.97 12.33 12.25
CA GLN A 9 6.91 13.56 13.06
C GLN A 9 5.67 13.63 13.95
N LYS A 10 4.54 13.07 13.50
CA LYS A 10 3.29 13.02 14.26
C LYS A 10 3.32 11.95 15.36
N ASP A 11 3.92 10.80 15.07
CA ASP A 11 3.90 9.64 15.98
C ASP A 11 4.98 9.72 17.06
N LEU A 12 6.14 10.33 16.78
CA LEU A 12 7.27 10.41 17.72
C LEU A 12 6.95 11.13 19.05
N PRO A 13 6.24 12.26 19.09
CA PRO A 13 5.85 12.92 20.34
C PRO A 13 4.90 12.09 21.21
N ALA A 14 4.17 11.12 20.63
CA ALA A 14 3.26 10.24 21.36
C ALA A 14 3.97 9.03 22.01
N ILE A 15 5.27 8.83 21.73
CA ILE A 15 6.04 7.72 22.30
C ILE A 15 6.36 8.04 23.77
N THR A 16 5.94 7.14 24.66
CA THR A 16 6.38 7.16 26.06
C THR A 16 7.83 6.69 26.11
N LEU A 17 8.77 7.61 26.32
CA LEU A 17 10.18 7.25 26.47
C LEU A 17 10.40 6.51 27.79
N PRO A 18 11.12 5.37 27.77
CA PRO A 18 11.39 4.60 28.98
C PRO A 18 12.30 5.39 29.92
N GLU A 19 12.01 5.33 31.22
CA GLU A 19 12.91 5.88 32.22
C GLU A 19 14.27 5.15 32.20
N PHE A 20 15.33 5.87 32.53
CA PHE A 20 16.67 5.27 32.62
C PHE A 20 17.36 5.67 33.91
N SER A 21 18.08 4.71 34.47
CA SER A 21 18.75 4.83 35.76
C SER A 21 20.12 4.14 35.72
N GLY A 22 20.98 4.49 36.67
CA GLY A 22 22.30 3.89 36.77
C GLY A 22 23.05 4.37 38.00
N SER A 23 24.34 4.03 38.08
CA SER A 23 25.22 4.50 39.14
C SER A 23 26.59 4.87 38.60
N TYR A 24 27.22 5.89 39.18
CA TYR A 24 28.61 6.24 38.88
C TYR A 24 29.41 6.45 40.16
N ARG A 25 30.71 6.17 40.11
CA ARG A 25 31.61 6.29 41.26
C ARG A 25 32.34 7.63 41.19
N VAL A 26 32.23 8.43 42.23
CA VAL A 26 33.02 9.65 42.43
C VAL A 26 34.15 9.32 43.41
N LYS A 27 35.39 9.76 43.12
CA LYS A 27 36.57 9.42 43.93
C LYS A 27 36.40 9.67 45.44
N VAL A 28 35.81 10.81 45.80
CA VAL A 28 35.66 11.25 47.22
C VAL A 28 34.35 10.76 47.86
N ILE A 29 33.31 10.55 47.04
CA ILE A 29 31.94 10.36 47.52
C ILE A 29 31.51 8.89 47.40
N GLY A 30 32.12 8.09 46.54
CA GLY A 30 31.69 6.71 46.25
C GLY A 30 30.54 6.64 45.24
N ASN A 31 29.76 5.55 45.24
CA ASN A 31 28.71 5.32 44.23
C ASN A 31 27.50 6.24 44.43
N VAL A 32 27.13 7.00 43.41
CA VAL A 32 25.94 7.86 43.34
C VAL A 32 24.96 7.22 42.37
N LYS A 33 23.71 7.01 42.81
CA LYS A 33 22.63 6.51 41.95
C LYS A 33 21.91 7.68 41.32
N TYR A 34 21.60 7.57 40.03
CA TYR A 34 20.82 8.56 39.29
C TYR A 34 19.61 7.92 38.62
N ARG A 35 18.57 8.70 38.43
CA ARG A 35 17.36 8.35 37.69
C ARG A 35 16.88 9.55 36.88
N PHE A 36 16.49 9.30 35.63
CA PHE A 36 15.78 10.27 34.78
C PHE A 36 14.41 9.72 34.45
N TYR A 37 13.37 10.52 34.68
CA TYR A 37 11.97 10.10 34.62
C TYR A 37 11.05 11.25 34.16
N SER A 38 9.77 10.97 33.92
CA SER A 38 8.82 11.95 33.35
C SER A 38 9.32 12.56 32.02
N LEU A 39 9.92 11.74 31.16
CA LEU A 39 10.49 12.18 29.88
C LEU A 39 9.37 12.57 28.91
N ASN A 40 9.51 13.74 28.28
CA ASN A 40 8.53 14.25 27.33
C ASN A 40 9.23 14.93 26.14
N ILE A 41 8.99 14.43 24.92
CA ILE A 41 9.47 15.04 23.67
C ILE A 41 8.57 16.23 23.34
N ARG A 42 9.13 17.43 23.37
CA ARG A 42 8.40 18.67 23.07
C ARG A 42 8.35 18.97 21.58
N ARG A 43 9.46 18.70 20.90
CA ARG A 43 9.64 19.05 19.49
C ARG A 43 10.52 18.01 18.83
N PHE A 44 10.14 17.61 17.62
CA PHE A 44 10.98 16.78 16.77
C PHE A 44 10.73 17.17 15.31
N GLU A 45 11.78 17.68 14.66
CA GLU A 45 11.70 18.18 13.29
C GLU A 45 12.71 17.48 12.40
N LEU A 46 12.23 17.04 11.25
CA LEU A 46 13.01 16.40 10.20
C LEU A 46 13.06 17.38 9.04
N LEU A 47 14.11 18.18 8.96
CA LEU A 47 14.19 19.28 8.00
C LEU A 47 14.43 18.77 6.57
N HIS A 48 15.28 17.75 6.43
CA HIS A 48 15.61 17.16 5.14
C HIS A 48 15.60 15.65 5.21
N SER A 49 14.95 15.03 4.22
CA SER A 49 14.91 13.58 4.06
C SER A 49 15.04 13.21 2.59
N THR A 50 15.93 12.28 2.25
CA THR A 50 16.08 11.74 0.90
C THR A 50 15.99 10.23 0.90
N ILE A 51 15.52 9.68 -0.22
CA ILE A 51 15.60 8.24 -0.51
C ILE A 51 16.29 8.10 -1.85
N GLU A 52 17.41 7.38 -1.86
CA GLU A 52 18.25 7.19 -3.03
C GLU A 52 18.42 5.72 -3.35
N PRO A 53 18.38 5.30 -4.63
CA PRO A 53 18.69 3.94 -5.00
C PRO A 53 20.18 3.64 -4.79
N MET A 54 20.47 2.46 -4.25
CA MET A 54 21.83 1.90 -4.16
C MET A 54 21.93 0.70 -5.11
N PRO A 55 22.57 0.85 -6.28
CA PRO A 55 22.68 -0.21 -7.28
C PRO A 55 23.21 -1.52 -6.67
N GLY A 56 22.45 -2.60 -6.85
CA GLY A 56 22.79 -3.94 -6.34
C GLY A 56 22.61 -4.15 -4.83
N GLN A 57 22.21 -3.13 -4.06
CA GLN A 57 22.10 -3.21 -2.59
C GLN A 57 20.69 -2.88 -2.07
N GLY A 58 19.98 -1.92 -2.70
CA GLY A 58 18.62 -1.56 -2.34
C GLY A 58 18.40 -0.04 -2.33
N LEU A 59 18.00 0.52 -1.19
CA LEU A 59 17.70 1.94 -1.00
C LEU A 59 18.51 2.50 0.17
N ARG A 60 18.91 3.77 0.09
CA ARG A 60 19.44 4.54 1.22
C ARG A 60 18.43 5.61 1.62
N VAL A 61 18.08 5.62 2.89
CA VAL A 61 17.25 6.68 3.50
C VAL A 61 18.17 7.57 4.32
N SER A 62 18.24 8.85 3.97
CA SER A 62 19.07 9.82 4.68
C SER A 62 18.19 10.93 5.27
N ILE A 63 18.44 11.27 6.52
CA ILE A 63 17.85 12.41 7.23
C ILE A 63 19.01 13.31 7.63
N SER A 64 18.89 14.61 7.36
CA SER A 64 19.91 15.59 7.76
C SER A 64 19.29 16.79 8.46
N ASN A 65 20.09 17.38 9.36
CA ASN A 65 19.72 18.54 10.17
C ASN A 65 18.41 18.38 10.94
N ALA A 66 18.16 17.19 11.48
CA ALA A 66 17.03 17.02 12.38
C ALA A 66 17.28 17.68 13.75
N LEU A 67 16.19 18.15 14.36
CA LEU A 67 16.17 18.84 15.65
C LEU A 67 15.26 18.08 16.60
N ALA A 68 15.67 17.96 17.86
CA ALA A 68 14.89 17.33 18.92
C ALA A 68 14.97 18.12 20.22
N GLU A 69 13.82 18.39 20.84
CA GLU A 69 13.72 19.00 22.16
C GLU A 69 12.96 18.08 23.11
N MET A 70 13.52 17.86 24.30
CA MET A 70 12.94 16.99 25.32
C MET A 70 13.06 17.64 26.69
N THR A 71 12.05 17.42 27.53
CA THR A 71 12.10 17.79 28.95
C THR A 71 11.90 16.57 29.84
N GLY A 72 12.36 16.65 31.08
CA GLY A 72 12.11 15.61 32.06
C GLY A 72 12.55 16.01 33.46
N ARG A 73 12.52 15.03 34.37
CA ARG A 73 12.98 15.17 35.74
C ARG A 73 14.13 14.23 36.03
N TRP A 74 14.99 14.62 36.95
CA TRP A 74 16.11 13.82 37.41
C TRP A 74 16.11 13.73 38.94
N GLU A 75 16.69 12.66 39.46
CA GLU A 75 16.85 12.41 40.89
C GLU A 75 18.20 11.74 41.15
N LEU A 76 18.91 12.21 42.17
CA LEU A 76 20.13 11.61 42.71
C LEU A 76 19.86 11.06 44.11
N LYS A 77 20.25 9.81 44.35
CA LYS A 77 20.12 9.17 45.66
C LYS A 77 21.46 8.70 46.22
N LYS A 78 21.72 9.08 47.46
CA LYS A 78 22.78 8.56 48.33
C LYS A 78 22.38 8.75 49.79
N HIS A 79 23.09 8.04 50.68
CA HIS A 79 22.82 8.07 52.13
C HIS A 79 22.80 9.48 52.75
N TRP A 80 23.57 10.43 52.22
CA TRP A 80 23.65 11.82 52.68
C TRP A 80 23.26 12.85 51.62
N LEU A 81 22.80 12.39 50.45
CA LEU A 81 22.62 13.20 49.24
C LEU A 81 21.29 12.84 48.59
N ASN A 82 20.29 13.71 48.69
CA ASN A 82 19.06 13.64 47.90
C ASN A 82 18.88 14.97 47.17
N ASP A 83 18.94 14.92 45.83
CA ASP A 83 18.66 16.08 44.99
C ASP A 83 17.81 15.66 43.80
N ASP A 84 17.04 16.62 43.34
CA ASP A 84 16.06 16.44 42.29
C ASP A 84 15.89 17.75 41.53
N GLY A 85 15.48 17.64 40.28
CA GLY A 85 15.21 18.81 39.47
C GLY A 85 14.65 18.47 38.11
N SER A 86 14.55 19.48 37.25
CA SER A 86 14.14 19.33 35.86
C SER A 86 15.34 19.47 34.93
N PHE A 87 15.20 18.94 33.73
CA PHE A 87 16.14 19.20 32.65
C PHE A 87 15.39 19.50 31.35
N GLU A 88 16.06 20.25 30.48
CA GLU A 88 15.70 20.48 29.10
C GLU A 88 16.90 20.11 28.22
N LEU A 89 16.66 19.23 27.25
CA LEU A 89 17.62 18.75 26.28
C LEU A 89 17.21 19.26 24.91
N LYS A 90 18.12 19.96 24.23
CA LYS A 90 17.97 20.36 22.82
C LYS A 90 19.11 19.76 22.02
N VAL A 91 18.77 19.11 20.92
CA VAL A 91 19.73 18.46 20.04
C VAL A 91 19.49 18.97 18.63
N ASP A 92 20.55 19.49 18.02
CA ASP A 92 20.54 20.03 16.67
C ASP A 92 21.55 19.29 15.80
N GLY A 93 21.28 19.24 14.50
CA GLY A 93 22.19 18.61 13.54
C GLY A 93 22.19 17.08 13.65
N ILE A 94 21.04 16.47 13.95
CA ILE A 94 20.91 15.01 13.91
C ILE A 94 20.93 14.57 12.45
N SER A 95 21.85 13.67 12.12
CA SER A 95 21.98 13.03 10.82
C SER A 95 21.82 11.52 10.96
N ILE A 96 20.91 10.93 10.20
CA ILE A 96 20.63 9.50 10.22
C ILE A 96 20.76 8.99 8.78
N SER A 97 21.47 7.89 8.60
CA SER A 97 21.57 7.18 7.33
C SER A 97 21.23 5.72 7.56
N VAL A 98 20.24 5.19 6.81
CA VAL A 98 19.80 3.80 6.89
C VAL A 98 19.87 3.16 5.50
N GLY A 99 20.70 2.14 5.35
CA GLY A 99 20.68 1.25 4.19
C GLY A 99 19.57 0.22 4.32
N LEU A 100 18.68 0.14 3.34
CA LEU A 100 17.60 -0.84 3.24
C LEU A 100 17.84 -1.77 2.06
N LYS A 101 17.86 -3.08 2.32
CA LYS A 101 17.83 -4.11 1.29
C LYS A 101 16.40 -4.53 1.04
N LEU A 102 16.00 -4.46 -0.24
CA LEU A 102 14.72 -4.94 -0.72
C LEU A 102 14.88 -6.37 -1.23
N GLY A 103 13.93 -7.23 -0.93
CA GLY A 103 13.93 -8.62 -1.37
C GLY A 103 12.53 -9.20 -1.48
N SER A 104 12.46 -10.50 -1.66
CA SER A 104 11.24 -11.29 -1.56
C SER A 104 11.50 -12.49 -0.67
N ASP A 105 10.51 -12.87 0.13
CA ASP A 105 10.53 -14.18 0.78
C ASP A 105 10.21 -15.31 -0.21
N SER A 106 10.27 -16.55 0.26
CA SER A 106 9.97 -17.75 -0.52
C SER A 106 8.51 -17.83 -1.01
N THR A 107 7.61 -17.00 -0.49
CA THR A 107 6.20 -16.93 -0.89
C THR A 107 5.91 -15.83 -1.92
N GLY A 108 6.94 -15.08 -2.33
CA GLY A 108 6.79 -13.95 -3.26
C GLY A 108 6.40 -12.63 -2.58
N ARG A 109 6.39 -12.55 -1.24
CA ARG A 109 6.05 -11.30 -0.54
C ARG A 109 7.26 -10.38 -0.46
N PRO A 110 7.09 -9.07 -0.69
CA PRO A 110 8.18 -8.13 -0.58
C PRO A 110 8.70 -8.06 0.86
N THR A 111 10.01 -8.11 1.02
CA THR A 111 10.70 -7.98 2.30
C THR A 111 11.63 -6.77 2.29
N VAL A 112 11.78 -6.15 3.45
CA VAL A 112 12.70 -5.03 3.68
C VAL A 112 13.55 -5.37 4.90
N THR A 113 14.86 -5.33 4.74
CA THR A 113 15.82 -5.58 5.82
C THR A 113 16.85 -4.47 5.89
N THR A 114 17.30 -4.13 7.09
CA THR A 114 18.33 -3.11 7.29
C THR A 114 19.73 -3.68 6.97
N LEU A 115 20.49 -3.01 6.09
CA LEU A 115 21.89 -3.33 5.77
C LEU A 115 22.85 -2.69 6.76
N ASP A 116 22.71 -1.39 6.91
CA ASP A 116 23.49 -0.54 7.78
C ASP A 116 22.58 0.54 8.36
N CYS A 117 23.00 1.09 9.50
CA CYS A 117 22.38 2.26 10.07
C CYS A 117 23.43 3.04 10.84
N ASN A 118 23.48 4.34 10.58
CA ASN A 118 24.41 5.25 11.22
C ASN A 118 23.68 6.48 11.71
N THR A 119 23.98 6.91 12.93
CA THR A 119 23.43 8.12 13.54
C THR A 119 24.56 9.02 14.00
N HIS A 120 24.50 10.29 13.62
CA HIS A 120 25.43 11.32 14.05
C HIS A 120 24.67 12.49 14.67
N ILE A 121 25.25 13.06 15.73
CA ILE A 121 24.67 14.17 16.48
C ILE A 121 25.76 15.24 16.61
N SER A 122 25.50 16.43 16.08
CA SER A 122 26.48 17.52 16.09
C SER A 122 26.41 18.35 17.36
N ASN A 123 25.25 18.91 17.68
CA ASN A 123 25.11 19.89 18.75
C ASN A 123 24.13 19.42 19.81
N VAL A 124 24.54 19.55 21.07
CA VAL A 124 23.77 19.13 22.23
C VAL A 124 23.81 20.23 23.27
N ASN A 125 22.66 20.81 23.57
CA ASN A 125 22.48 21.72 24.69
C ASN A 125 21.63 21.06 25.78
N ILE A 126 22.12 21.11 27.01
CA ILE A 126 21.44 20.53 28.17
C ILE A 126 21.39 21.57 29.27
N ASP A 127 20.17 21.96 29.62
CA ASP A 127 19.89 22.84 30.75
C ASP A 127 19.31 22.01 31.89
N ILE A 128 19.85 22.20 33.10
CA ILE A 128 19.49 21.42 34.28
C ILE A 128 19.21 22.40 35.43
N SER A 129 18.04 22.26 36.04
CA SER A 129 17.65 22.90 37.29
C SER A 129 17.81 21.91 38.46
N GLY A 130 18.03 22.42 39.68
CA GLY A 130 18.19 21.60 40.89
C GLY A 130 18.52 22.47 42.09
N LYS A 131 18.48 21.89 43.30
CA LYS A 131 18.67 22.63 44.55
C LYS A 131 20.13 22.98 44.85
N TRP A 132 21.09 22.41 44.14
CA TRP A 132 22.52 22.56 44.44
C TRP A 132 23.37 23.31 43.39
N ASP A 133 24.39 23.98 43.91
CA ASP A 133 25.38 24.82 43.21
C ASP A 133 26.80 24.22 43.25
N TYR A 134 26.95 22.93 42.94
CA TYR A 134 28.28 22.36 42.68
C TYR A 134 28.43 22.11 41.18
N SER A 135 29.10 23.04 40.50
CA SER A 135 29.43 23.01 39.06
C SER A 135 30.08 21.68 38.62
N GLN A 136 30.87 21.05 39.49
CA GLN A 136 31.62 19.82 39.23
C GLN A 136 30.77 18.58 38.92
N TYR A 137 29.53 18.47 39.42
CA TYR A 137 28.67 17.31 39.15
C TYR A 137 27.75 17.50 37.96
N ARG A 138 27.46 18.76 37.59
CA ARG A 138 26.61 19.10 36.45
C ARG A 138 27.13 18.46 35.16
N GLN A 139 28.44 18.44 34.94
CA GLN A 139 29.05 17.84 33.75
C GLN A 139 28.82 16.32 33.66
N HIS A 140 28.93 15.60 34.78
CA HIS A 140 28.70 14.15 34.81
C HIS A 140 27.23 13.79 34.51
N ILE A 141 26.29 14.56 35.06
CA ILE A 141 24.85 14.38 34.82
C ILE A 141 24.51 14.69 33.36
N LYS A 142 25.01 15.81 32.82
CA LYS A 142 24.84 16.17 31.40
C LYS A 142 25.37 15.07 30.48
N HIS A 143 26.56 14.53 30.76
CA HIS A 143 27.15 13.45 29.95
C HIS A 143 26.31 12.17 29.99
N ARG A 144 25.82 11.75 31.16
CA ARG A 144 24.97 10.55 31.30
C ARG A 144 23.62 10.73 30.62
N LEU A 145 23.02 11.91 30.74
CA LEU A 145 21.78 12.26 30.05
C LEU A 145 21.97 12.18 28.53
N PHE A 146 23.01 12.83 27.99
CA PHE A 146 23.33 12.76 26.56
C PHE A 146 23.57 11.31 26.09
N SER A 147 24.43 10.56 26.79
CA SER A 147 24.75 9.19 26.43
C SER A 147 23.52 8.27 26.45
N GLY A 148 22.66 8.40 27.46
CA GLY A 148 21.40 7.66 27.55
C GLY A 148 20.45 7.98 26.40
N TRP A 149 20.27 9.27 26.11
CA TRP A 149 19.42 9.72 25.00
C TRP A 149 19.96 9.27 23.64
N ALA A 150 21.25 9.47 23.36
CA ALA A 150 21.88 9.06 22.11
C ALA A 150 21.78 7.54 21.87
N THR A 151 21.97 6.74 22.93
CA THR A 151 21.77 5.29 22.87
C THR A 151 20.31 4.91 22.62
N GLY A 152 19.35 5.64 23.22
CA GLY A 152 17.93 5.43 22.99
C GLY A 152 17.51 5.77 21.56
N CYS A 153 18.05 6.85 21.00
CA CYS A 153 17.85 7.26 19.61
C CYS A 153 18.38 6.18 18.65
N ASP A 154 19.64 5.75 18.83
CA ASP A 154 20.25 4.69 18.03
C ASP A 154 19.41 3.39 18.07
N LYS A 155 18.99 2.95 19.25
CA LYS A 155 18.17 1.74 19.38
C LYS A 155 16.81 1.86 18.69
N SER A 156 16.14 3.01 18.83
CA SER A 156 14.79 3.21 18.28
C SER A 156 14.80 3.31 16.75
N VAL A 157 15.87 3.84 16.17
CA VAL A 157 16.01 4.06 14.72
C VAL A 157 16.71 2.89 14.04
N CYS A 158 17.86 2.45 14.56
CA CYS A 158 18.72 1.45 13.93
C CYS A 158 18.42 0.00 14.32
N ARG A 159 17.70 -0.23 15.43
CA ARG A 159 17.32 -1.58 15.89
C ARG A 159 15.83 -1.67 16.22
N PRO A 160 14.92 -1.36 15.28
CA PRO A 160 13.50 -1.62 15.51
C PRO A 160 13.31 -3.12 15.79
N GLY A 161 12.54 -3.46 16.83
CA GLY A 161 12.34 -4.84 17.26
C GLY A 161 11.78 -5.77 16.17
N PRO A 162 11.62 -7.09 16.44
CA PRO A 162 11.36 -8.12 15.43
C PRO A 162 10.03 -8.05 14.66
N GLN A 163 9.29 -6.94 14.71
CA GLN A 163 8.00 -6.79 14.04
C GLN A 163 7.82 -5.40 13.44
N GLY A 164 8.71 -5.02 12.53
CA GLY A 164 8.41 -4.02 11.50
C GLY A 164 7.45 -4.57 10.44
N LYS A 165 6.28 -5.10 10.83
CA LYS A 165 5.18 -5.24 9.86
C LYS A 165 4.80 -3.81 9.49
N LEU A 166 5.12 -3.40 8.26
CA LEU A 166 4.53 -2.22 7.66
C LEU A 166 3.01 -2.37 7.79
N GLN A 167 2.42 -1.66 8.74
CA GLN A 167 0.98 -1.66 8.94
C GLN A 167 0.36 -1.05 7.69
N HIS A 168 -0.50 -1.83 7.05
CA HIS A 168 -1.17 -1.61 5.77
C HIS A 168 -2.03 -0.32 5.68
N LYS A 169 -2.02 0.54 6.72
CA LYS A 169 -2.92 1.69 6.87
C LYS A 169 -2.40 3.01 6.30
N ALA A 170 -1.16 3.09 5.81
CA ALA A 170 -0.61 4.33 5.25
C ALA A 170 -0.93 4.55 3.75
N TRP A 171 -1.56 3.61 3.04
CA TRP A 171 -1.78 3.76 1.59
C TRP A 171 -3.04 4.56 1.20
N LYS A 172 -3.87 5.02 2.15
CA LYS A 172 -5.24 5.45 1.80
C LYS A 172 -5.43 6.91 1.37
N ARG A 173 -4.39 7.70 1.13
CA ARG A 173 -4.53 9.03 0.51
C ARG A 173 -3.32 9.35 -0.37
N MET A 174 -3.29 8.79 -1.57
CA MET A 174 -2.41 9.30 -2.62
C MET A 174 -3.12 10.46 -3.31
N GLY A 175 -2.69 11.68 -2.96
CA GLY A 175 -2.81 12.82 -3.86
C GLY A 175 -1.88 12.59 -5.04
N LEU A 176 -2.43 12.69 -6.25
CA LEU A 176 -1.74 12.50 -7.52
C LEU A 176 -0.55 13.48 -7.66
N GLN A 177 0.66 13.01 -7.39
CA GLN A 177 1.87 13.54 -8.01
C GLN A 177 2.09 12.75 -9.30
N LYS A 178 2.15 13.43 -10.45
CA LYS A 178 2.24 12.80 -11.78
C LYS A 178 3.38 11.77 -11.82
N GLU A 179 2.99 10.52 -12.05
CA GLU A 179 3.80 9.36 -12.47
C GLU A 179 4.88 8.83 -11.49
N ALA A 180 4.52 8.52 -10.24
CA ALA A 180 5.41 7.83 -9.31
C ALA A 180 5.48 6.30 -9.50
N SER A 181 4.68 5.70 -10.39
CA SER A 181 4.63 4.25 -10.57
C SER A 181 4.23 3.88 -11.99
N GLN A 182 5.06 3.06 -12.63
CA GLN A 182 4.82 2.48 -13.94
C GLN A 182 4.44 1.02 -13.77
N PHE A 183 3.37 0.59 -14.44
CA PHE A 183 2.91 -0.80 -14.42
C PHE A 183 3.13 -1.41 -15.79
N GLY A 184 3.96 -2.45 -15.85
CA GLY A 184 4.10 -3.30 -17.03
C GLY A 184 3.11 -4.45 -16.95
N ILE A 185 2.17 -4.52 -17.89
CA ILE A 185 1.24 -5.66 -18.03
C ILE A 185 1.56 -6.33 -19.35
N SER A 186 1.77 -7.65 -19.30
CA SER A 186 2.11 -8.44 -20.48
C SER A 186 0.86 -9.02 -21.13
N THR A 187 0.98 -9.34 -22.43
CA THR A 187 -0.01 -10.14 -23.17
C THR A 187 -0.36 -11.46 -22.45
N TYR A 188 0.64 -12.09 -21.80
CA TYR A 188 0.45 -13.33 -21.04
C TYR A 188 -0.57 -13.20 -19.91
N PHE A 189 -0.60 -12.06 -19.22
CA PHE A 189 -1.57 -11.78 -18.16
C PHE A 189 -3.02 -11.89 -18.69
N PHE A 190 -3.30 -11.24 -19.81
CA PHE A 190 -4.63 -11.25 -20.43
C PHE A 190 -4.98 -12.61 -21.05
N ASN A 191 -4.03 -13.28 -21.71
CA ASN A 191 -4.28 -14.59 -22.30
C ASN A 191 -4.56 -15.66 -21.24
N THR A 192 -3.90 -15.58 -20.08
CA THR A 192 -4.19 -16.45 -18.94
C THR A 192 -5.59 -16.18 -18.38
N ALA A 193 -6.01 -14.91 -18.29
CA ALA A 193 -7.38 -14.57 -17.90
C ALA A 193 -8.40 -15.10 -18.93
N GLY A 194 -8.14 -14.93 -20.24
CA GLY A 194 -8.98 -15.43 -21.32
C GLY A 194 -9.17 -16.95 -21.27
N ASP A 195 -8.11 -17.70 -20.98
CA ASP A 195 -8.17 -19.16 -20.78
C ASP A 195 -9.07 -19.55 -19.59
N VAL A 196 -8.97 -18.84 -18.46
CA VAL A 196 -9.82 -19.09 -17.27
C VAL A 196 -11.29 -18.79 -17.58
N TYR A 197 -11.58 -17.67 -18.24
CA TYR A 197 -12.96 -17.31 -18.61
C TYR A 197 -13.55 -18.27 -19.65
N TYR A 198 -12.73 -18.75 -20.59
CA TYR A 198 -13.12 -19.78 -21.56
C TYR A 198 -13.44 -21.11 -20.87
N LYS A 199 -12.52 -21.63 -20.05
CA LYS A 199 -12.66 -22.92 -19.35
C LYS A 199 -13.79 -22.92 -18.31
N SER A 200 -14.11 -21.77 -17.74
CA SER A 200 -15.23 -21.63 -16.79
C SER A 200 -16.59 -21.46 -17.46
N GLU A 201 -16.66 -21.49 -18.80
CA GLU A 201 -17.90 -21.28 -19.57
C GLU A 201 -18.59 -19.92 -19.30
N SER A 202 -17.88 -18.99 -18.67
CA SER A 202 -18.40 -17.66 -18.30
C SER A 202 -18.55 -16.72 -19.50
N LEU A 203 -18.05 -17.13 -20.68
CA LEU A 203 -18.15 -16.38 -21.94
C LEU A 203 -19.34 -16.83 -22.82
N ASN A 204 -20.29 -17.56 -22.26
CA ASN A 204 -21.50 -18.02 -22.96
C ASN A 204 -22.67 -17.04 -22.74
N PHE A 205 -23.13 -16.39 -23.81
CA PHE A 205 -24.16 -15.36 -23.74
C PHE A 205 -25.39 -15.72 -24.57
N TRP A 206 -26.58 -15.32 -24.09
CA TRP A 206 -27.82 -15.39 -24.85
C TRP A 206 -28.24 -13.98 -25.30
N ILE A 207 -28.30 -13.77 -26.60
CA ILE A 207 -28.85 -12.54 -27.19
C ILE A 207 -30.33 -12.78 -27.50
N VAL A 208 -31.18 -11.90 -26.99
CA VAL A 208 -32.64 -11.90 -27.21
C VAL A 208 -33.04 -10.64 -27.97
N ASP A 209 -34.23 -10.64 -28.56
CA ASP A 209 -34.71 -9.54 -29.43
C ASP A 209 -34.75 -8.17 -28.73
N GLU A 210 -34.92 -8.13 -27.41
CA GLU A 210 -34.91 -6.91 -26.60
C GLU A 210 -33.51 -6.25 -26.52
N MET A 211 -32.44 -7.03 -26.70
CA MET A 211 -31.06 -6.54 -26.69
C MET A 211 -30.65 -5.97 -28.07
N VAL A 212 -31.48 -6.14 -29.11
CA VAL A 212 -31.21 -5.63 -30.45
C VAL A 212 -31.66 -4.17 -30.53
N PRO A 213 -30.76 -3.22 -30.87
CA PRO A 213 -31.12 -1.81 -31.01
C PRO A 213 -32.25 -1.59 -32.02
N ARG A 214 -33.10 -0.60 -31.77
CA ARG A 214 -34.33 -0.36 -32.57
C ARG A 214 -34.05 0.05 -34.01
N GLU A 215 -32.83 0.55 -34.26
CA GLU A 215 -32.34 1.00 -35.56
C GLU A 215 -32.08 -0.18 -36.51
N VAL A 216 -31.90 -1.38 -35.95
CA VAL A 216 -31.66 -2.61 -36.73
C VAL A 216 -32.99 -3.15 -37.24
N LYS A 217 -33.17 -3.12 -38.57
CA LYS A 217 -34.40 -3.59 -39.25
C LYS A 217 -34.62 -5.10 -39.13
N ILE A 218 -33.56 -5.87 -38.90
CA ILE A 218 -33.62 -7.33 -38.76
C ILE A 218 -33.84 -7.65 -37.28
N ARG A 219 -35.01 -8.17 -36.96
CA ARG A 219 -35.38 -8.59 -35.59
C ARG A 219 -35.10 -10.08 -35.39
N LEU A 220 -34.90 -10.51 -34.15
CA LEU A 220 -34.65 -11.91 -33.79
C LEU A 220 -35.95 -12.72 -33.76
N ASN A 221 -36.56 -12.88 -34.93
CA ASN A 221 -37.71 -13.74 -35.14
C ASN A 221 -37.59 -14.49 -36.47
N THR A 222 -38.26 -15.62 -36.59
CA THR A 222 -38.14 -16.50 -37.75
C THR A 222 -38.58 -15.82 -39.05
N SER A 223 -39.50 -14.85 -38.98
CA SER A 223 -40.07 -14.16 -40.14
C SER A 223 -39.07 -13.21 -40.79
N SER A 224 -38.24 -12.53 -39.99
CA SER A 224 -37.15 -11.68 -40.47
C SER A 224 -36.03 -12.48 -41.14
N PHE A 225 -35.84 -13.75 -40.79
CA PHE A 225 -34.81 -14.63 -41.36
C PHE A 225 -35.29 -15.51 -42.53
N GLN A 226 -36.60 -15.51 -42.84
CA GLN A 226 -37.18 -16.28 -43.95
C GLN A 226 -36.49 -16.08 -45.31
N PRO A 227 -36.08 -14.85 -45.71
CA PRO A 227 -35.43 -14.64 -47.00
C PRO A 227 -34.10 -15.39 -47.13
N PHE A 228 -33.45 -15.71 -46.02
CA PHE A 228 -32.13 -16.35 -45.97
C PHE A 228 -32.22 -17.85 -45.73
N ILE A 229 -33.25 -18.31 -45.01
CA ILE A 229 -33.44 -19.72 -44.66
C ILE A 229 -34.90 -20.13 -44.96
N PRO A 230 -35.21 -20.52 -46.22
CA PRO A 230 -36.59 -20.76 -46.67
C PRO A 230 -37.31 -21.86 -45.88
N GLN A 231 -36.58 -22.85 -45.37
CA GLN A 231 -37.14 -23.98 -44.61
C GLN A 231 -37.74 -23.55 -43.26
N MET A 232 -37.35 -22.37 -42.73
CA MET A 232 -37.91 -21.84 -41.49
C MET A 232 -39.40 -21.54 -41.59
N LYS A 233 -39.87 -21.09 -42.76
CA LYS A 233 -41.30 -20.79 -42.99
C LYS A 233 -42.19 -22.01 -42.74
N LYS A 234 -41.69 -23.22 -43.04
CA LYS A 234 -42.44 -24.47 -42.93
C LYS A 234 -42.34 -25.08 -41.53
N LEU A 235 -41.17 -25.04 -40.92
CA LEU A 235 -40.90 -25.75 -39.65
C LEU A 235 -41.10 -24.86 -38.41
N TYR A 236 -40.93 -23.54 -38.53
CA TYR A 236 -40.96 -22.59 -37.42
C TYR A 236 -41.64 -21.27 -37.84
N PRO A 237 -42.97 -21.27 -38.09
CA PRO A 237 -43.68 -20.08 -38.55
C PRO A 237 -43.84 -19.03 -37.43
N ASN A 238 -43.44 -17.78 -37.71
CA ASN A 238 -43.63 -16.60 -36.85
C ASN A 238 -43.20 -16.78 -35.37
N MET A 239 -42.07 -17.43 -35.11
CA MET A 239 -41.57 -17.68 -33.74
C MET A 239 -40.50 -16.66 -33.33
N ALA A 240 -40.45 -16.34 -32.04
CA ALA A 240 -39.33 -15.60 -31.45
C ALA A 240 -38.05 -16.45 -31.47
N MET A 241 -36.90 -15.81 -31.63
CA MET A 241 -35.61 -16.47 -31.67
C MET A 241 -34.68 -15.89 -30.61
N LYS A 242 -33.72 -16.71 -30.17
CA LYS A 242 -32.56 -16.27 -29.39
C LYS A 242 -31.28 -16.82 -30.00
N LEU A 243 -30.20 -16.09 -29.82
CA LEU A 243 -28.87 -16.50 -30.25
C LEU A 243 -28.05 -16.89 -29.04
N LYS A 244 -27.43 -18.07 -29.04
CA LYS A 244 -26.33 -18.37 -28.13
C LYS A 244 -25.05 -17.93 -28.81
N VAL A 245 -24.31 -17.03 -28.18
CA VAL A 245 -22.95 -16.69 -28.60
C VAL A 245 -22.01 -17.32 -27.59
N SER A 246 -21.13 -18.18 -28.06
CA SER A 246 -20.13 -18.86 -27.24
C SER A 246 -18.79 -18.87 -27.94
N PRO A 247 -17.66 -18.79 -27.23
CA PRO A 247 -16.35 -18.92 -27.87
C PRO A 247 -16.17 -20.35 -28.39
N SER A 248 -15.72 -20.48 -29.65
CA SER A 248 -15.34 -21.78 -30.23
C SER A 248 -13.92 -22.18 -29.85
N SER A 249 -13.07 -21.22 -29.50
CA SER A 249 -11.72 -21.44 -28.97
C SER A 249 -11.33 -20.33 -27.99
N VAL A 250 -10.21 -20.53 -27.27
CA VAL A 250 -9.69 -19.55 -26.31
C VAL A 250 -9.37 -18.24 -27.04
N PRO A 251 -9.92 -17.09 -26.60
CA PRO A 251 -9.63 -15.81 -27.23
C PRO A 251 -8.17 -15.41 -26.97
N SER A 252 -7.48 -14.92 -28.00
CA SER A 252 -6.11 -14.46 -27.87
C SER A 252 -6.01 -12.94 -28.02
N LEU A 253 -5.31 -12.32 -27.08
CA LEU A 253 -4.96 -10.90 -27.08
C LEU A 253 -3.49 -10.76 -27.49
N SER A 254 -3.17 -9.68 -28.20
CA SER A 254 -1.80 -9.27 -28.52
C SER A 254 -1.63 -7.78 -28.26
N ILE A 255 -0.53 -7.43 -27.58
CA ILE A 255 -0.14 -6.04 -27.31
C ILE A 255 1.07 -5.73 -28.19
N SER A 256 0.91 -4.75 -29.06
CA SER A 256 1.96 -4.17 -29.90
C SER A 256 2.11 -2.68 -29.56
N PRO A 257 3.23 -2.02 -29.89
CA PRO A 257 3.41 -0.59 -29.64
C PRO A 257 2.31 0.31 -30.25
N GLU A 258 1.75 -0.13 -31.38
CA GLU A 258 0.76 0.64 -32.14
C GLU A 258 -0.70 0.29 -31.81
N SER A 259 -0.95 -0.90 -31.27
CA SER A 259 -2.31 -1.37 -31.02
C SER A 259 -2.39 -2.53 -30.03
N ILE A 260 -3.57 -2.68 -29.45
CA ILE A 260 -3.98 -3.87 -28.72
C ILE A 260 -5.01 -4.58 -29.60
N SER A 261 -4.74 -5.83 -29.98
CA SER A 261 -5.63 -6.63 -30.81
C SER A 261 -6.19 -7.83 -30.03
N LEU A 262 -7.48 -8.08 -30.22
CA LEU A 262 -8.18 -9.23 -29.65
C LEU A 262 -8.75 -10.05 -30.80
N THR A 263 -8.51 -11.36 -30.78
CA THR A 263 -8.97 -12.30 -31.83
C THR A 263 -9.87 -13.36 -31.20
N PRO A 264 -11.17 -13.07 -31.00
CA PRO A 264 -12.12 -14.06 -30.52
C PRO A 264 -12.59 -14.93 -31.70
N SER A 265 -12.63 -16.25 -31.50
CA SER A 265 -13.37 -17.15 -32.38
C SER A 265 -14.69 -17.48 -31.69
N VAL A 266 -15.81 -17.14 -32.31
CA VAL A 266 -17.15 -17.34 -31.73
C VAL A 266 -17.98 -18.27 -32.60
N GLU A 267 -18.77 -19.10 -31.93
CA GLU A 267 -19.85 -19.88 -32.50
C GLU A 267 -21.18 -19.23 -32.15
N VAL A 268 -22.08 -19.14 -33.14
CA VAL A 268 -23.42 -18.56 -32.98
C VAL A 268 -24.46 -19.63 -33.26
N LEU A 269 -25.25 -19.99 -32.25
CA LEU A 269 -26.35 -20.94 -32.37
C LEU A 269 -27.69 -20.23 -32.36
N PHE A 270 -28.49 -20.47 -33.39
CA PHE A 270 -29.84 -19.91 -33.53
C PHE A 270 -30.86 -20.89 -32.94
N LYS A 271 -31.65 -20.45 -31.94
CA LYS A 271 -32.73 -21.26 -31.37
C LYS A 271 -34.07 -20.54 -31.50
N ALA A 272 -35.00 -21.15 -32.26
CA ALA A 272 -36.40 -20.75 -32.25
C ALA A 272 -37.09 -21.22 -30.95
N LEU A 273 -37.90 -20.36 -30.36
CA LEU A 273 -38.62 -20.64 -29.12
C LEU A 273 -39.99 -21.22 -29.44
N ARG A 274 -40.23 -22.49 -29.08
CA ARG A 274 -41.58 -23.08 -29.18
C ARG A 274 -42.42 -22.75 -27.95
N CYS A 275 -43.74 -22.87 -28.08
CA CYS A 275 -44.67 -22.67 -26.96
C CYS A 275 -44.36 -23.56 -25.75
N TRP A 276 -43.94 -24.82 -25.98
CA TRP A 276 -43.50 -25.71 -24.89
C TRP A 276 -42.18 -25.27 -24.23
N ASP A 277 -41.26 -24.65 -24.99
CA ASP A 277 -40.02 -24.07 -24.42
C ASP A 277 -40.32 -22.83 -23.56
N LEU A 278 -41.34 -22.05 -23.91
CA LEU A 278 -41.79 -20.90 -23.12
C LEU A 278 -42.42 -21.34 -21.79
N LEU A 279 -43.16 -22.45 -21.77
CA LEU A 279 -43.68 -23.06 -20.54
C LEU A 279 -42.56 -23.57 -19.63
N ALA A 280 -41.48 -24.13 -20.19
CA ALA A 280 -40.29 -24.51 -19.41
C ALA A 280 -39.58 -23.30 -18.79
N ARG A 281 -39.50 -22.15 -19.49
CA ARG A 281 -38.97 -20.90 -18.90
C ARG A 281 -39.88 -20.28 -17.84
N LEU A 282 -41.20 -20.43 -17.99
CA LEU A 282 -42.15 -20.05 -16.94
C LEU A 282 -42.00 -20.95 -15.69
N ALA A 283 -41.61 -22.21 -15.87
CA ALA A 283 -41.32 -23.14 -14.78
C ALA A 283 -39.96 -22.90 -14.09
N GLU A 284 -38.97 -22.34 -14.81
CA GLU A 284 -37.63 -22.03 -14.26
C GLU A 284 -37.54 -20.69 -13.49
N GLY A 285 -38.59 -19.87 -13.47
CA GLY A 285 -38.74 -18.75 -12.56
C GLY A 285 -37.98 -17.47 -12.94
N PHE A 286 -38.73 -16.38 -13.03
CA PHE A 286 -38.24 -15.02 -12.76
C PHE A 286 -37.71 -14.96 -11.30
N PRO A 287 -36.61 -14.24 -11.00
CA PRO A 287 -36.47 -12.82 -11.35
C PRO A 287 -35.18 -12.44 -12.12
N LEU A 288 -35.28 -11.33 -12.88
CA LEU A 288 -34.20 -10.65 -13.61
C LEU A 288 -33.27 -9.84 -12.66
N PRO A 289 -32.03 -9.52 -13.12
CA PRO A 289 -30.91 -9.01 -12.32
C PRO A 289 -30.94 -7.49 -12.14
N LEU A 290 -30.22 -7.00 -11.13
CA LEU A 290 -29.73 -5.63 -11.07
C LEU A 290 -28.50 -5.51 -11.98
N LEU A 291 -28.61 -4.67 -13.00
CA LEU A 291 -27.54 -4.29 -13.92
C LEU A 291 -26.94 -2.96 -13.42
N ASP A 292 -25.62 -2.88 -13.25
CA ASP A 292 -24.91 -1.60 -13.24
C ASP A 292 -23.81 -1.61 -14.31
N HIS A 293 -24.16 -0.97 -15.42
CA HIS A 293 -23.32 -0.26 -16.39
C HIS A 293 -22.08 -0.93 -16.99
N LEU A 294 -22.10 -1.07 -18.33
CA LEU A 294 -21.04 -0.53 -19.18
C LEU A 294 -21.51 -0.41 -20.65
N GLU A 295 -21.62 0.83 -21.12
CA GLU A 295 -21.65 1.19 -22.53
C GLU A 295 -20.25 1.02 -23.13
N LEU A 296 -20.15 0.44 -24.34
CA LEU A 296 -19.08 0.77 -25.28
C LEU A 296 -19.64 0.71 -26.71
N SER A 297 -19.64 1.89 -27.32
CA SER A 297 -20.05 2.22 -28.67
C SER A 297 -19.02 1.78 -29.73
N ASN A 298 -19.54 1.39 -30.90
CA ASN A 298 -18.89 1.13 -32.20
C ASN A 298 -17.93 -0.06 -32.33
N PRO A 299 -18.43 -1.19 -32.85
CA PRO A 299 -17.69 -2.01 -33.80
C PRO A 299 -18.15 -1.72 -35.23
N VAL A 300 -17.21 -1.27 -36.07
CA VAL A 300 -17.36 -1.22 -37.53
C VAL A 300 -17.20 -2.64 -38.06
N LEU A 301 -18.25 -3.16 -38.70
CA LEU A 301 -18.21 -4.39 -39.49
C LEU A 301 -18.01 -4.00 -40.96
N GLN A 302 -16.82 -4.27 -41.50
CA GLN A 302 -16.64 -4.39 -42.94
C GLN A 302 -17.07 -5.80 -43.34
N ALA A 303 -18.20 -5.90 -44.04
CA ALA A 303 -18.53 -7.05 -44.87
C ALA A 303 -18.04 -6.74 -46.30
N HIS A 304 -17.50 -7.76 -46.95
CA HIS A 304 -16.97 -7.71 -48.31
C HIS A 304 -17.94 -7.11 -49.33
#